data_AF-A0A509EH76-F1
#
_entry.id   AF-A0A509EH76-F1
#
_cell.length_a   1.000
_cell.length_b   1.000
_cell.length_c   1.000
_cell.angle_alpha   90.00
_cell.angle_beta   90.00
_cell.angle_gamma   90.00
#
_symmetry.space_group_name_H-M   'P 1'
#
loop_
_entity.id
_entity.type
_entity.pdbx_description
1 polymer ?
#
loop_
_entity_poly.entity_id
_entity_poly.type
_entity_poly.pdbx_seq_one_letter_code
_entity_poly.pdbx_strand_id
1 'polypeptide(L)'
;MRLTIIPPVVEGESAAAHLLRAFDVNGEPWSRERLRSAGHALSDILQGRAAKPLADRLGRDGEPFLRWTPAEVTKRRVVIAGEEIHRDDWTTNARRWCPRCWDDDLRRPRSGRHAHWNVHRRFWWDVAAVRTCPVHHVLLAAACPTCGVDVTWEAGSLTRCRNGHPLLACEGVEVAPGTTLADAYVVGRLGGMPRTEVPILDGLTLAEACDAMERLGVARHGGADGALSKFPAERHPEVLSAGLAIARDWPRAFEALLDGMAGADHVGLGAWGAEQVYGYLYLWAKRLPAGGSGDAVRAILFAHHAARGPVHKTSVVIRHADVPLVSLAEIAAQCGRRPEFVAGYVKALGAWPERTKRGTPIGITRETAAEIRALLDRAVRADDLPAALGLAKRQARMLVAARIVPPAEIHRRAGIKAEVFDRGAIDAVLARLRGPAPTVEAAPAGLLPLARASQHGKVDGVRGTCAMILAGQLRVRAVLRDAPGLAGFLLDPEDIRAARRSRGGGGLTLAEVGRRITVPSDVVGLIVRQGLLTGTATACGEILVPEDALAAFESEYATTGALARDIGSGIRWVREALDRAGIKPVFATAGRKVTTVWSREDVPRDLRRRIPRTHARPL
;
A
#
# COMPACT_ATOMS: atom_id res chain seq x y z
N MET A 1 -61.44 -2.59 45.25
CA MET A 1 -61.39 -1.43 44.33
C MET A 1 -62.67 -1.41 43.50
N ARG A 2 -63.63 -0.52 43.83
CA ARG A 2 -64.81 -0.22 43.00
C ARG A 2 -64.57 1.17 42.42
N LEU A 3 -64.41 1.28 41.11
CA LEU A 3 -64.29 2.54 40.40
C LEU A 3 -65.64 2.79 39.71
N THR A 4 -66.26 3.93 39.99
CA THR A 4 -67.61 4.26 39.46
C THR A 4 -67.53 4.73 38.02
N ILE A 5 -66.46 5.44 37.68
CA ILE A 5 -66.23 6.02 36.35
C ILE A 5 -65.00 5.35 35.73
N ILE A 6 -65.18 4.65 34.61
CA ILE A 6 -64.05 4.17 33.82
C ILE A 6 -63.88 5.08 32.59
N PRO A 7 -62.83 5.92 32.54
CA PRO A 7 -62.62 6.81 31.41
C PRO A 7 -62.31 5.99 30.12
N PRO A 8 -62.63 6.49 28.92
CA PRO A 8 -62.43 5.75 27.67
C PRO A 8 -60.94 5.62 27.38
N VAL A 9 -60.48 4.49 26.86
CA VAL A 9 -59.06 4.31 26.52
C VAL A 9 -58.64 5.36 25.48
N VAL A 10 -57.48 5.97 25.70
CA VAL A 10 -56.87 6.87 24.72
C VAL A 10 -55.75 6.12 24.00
N GLU A 11 -55.63 6.34 22.69
CA GLU A 11 -54.54 5.77 21.91
C GLU A 11 -53.17 6.21 22.48
N GLY A 12 -52.24 5.27 22.61
CA GLY A 12 -50.95 5.51 23.26
C GLY A 12 -50.97 5.50 24.79
N GLU A 13 -52.09 5.14 25.43
CA GLU A 13 -52.17 4.95 26.88
C GLU A 13 -51.90 3.48 27.25
N SER A 14 -51.04 3.22 28.25
CA SER A 14 -50.78 1.87 28.78
C SER A 14 -51.81 1.45 29.83
N ALA A 15 -51.87 0.15 30.18
CA ALA A 15 -52.76 -0.36 31.22
C ALA A 15 -52.55 0.34 32.58
N ALA A 16 -51.29 0.56 32.96
CA ALA A 16 -50.92 1.26 34.19
C ALA A 16 -51.36 2.72 34.18
N ALA A 17 -51.15 3.43 33.05
CA ALA A 17 -51.58 4.80 32.88
C ALA A 17 -53.11 4.95 32.90
N HIS A 18 -53.81 4.03 32.25
CA HIS A 18 -55.27 3.99 32.23
C HIS A 18 -55.85 3.78 33.62
N LEU A 19 -55.29 2.83 34.38
CA LEU A 19 -55.69 2.59 35.77
C LEU A 19 -55.43 3.82 36.65
N LEU A 20 -54.25 4.44 36.53
CA LEU A 20 -53.91 5.66 37.27
C LEU A 20 -54.89 6.80 36.96
N ARG A 21 -55.27 6.98 35.69
CA ARG A 21 -56.27 7.96 35.27
C ARG A 21 -57.66 7.63 35.80
N ALA A 22 -58.05 6.36 35.81
CA ALA A 22 -59.33 5.94 36.38
C ALA A 22 -59.39 6.24 37.88
N PHE A 23 -58.30 6.02 38.63
CA PHE A 23 -58.22 6.44 40.04
C PHE A 23 -58.41 7.95 40.19
N ASP A 24 -57.65 8.73 39.40
CA ASP A 24 -57.69 10.19 39.45
C ASP A 24 -59.08 10.76 39.13
N VAL A 25 -59.77 10.23 38.11
CA VAL A 25 -61.13 10.63 37.73
C VAL A 25 -62.17 10.32 38.81
N ASN A 26 -61.97 9.26 39.60
CA ASN A 26 -62.86 8.92 40.72
C ASN A 26 -62.45 9.62 42.03
N GLY A 27 -61.40 10.46 42.03
CA GLY A 27 -60.88 11.08 43.25
C GLY A 27 -60.22 10.07 44.21
N GLU A 28 -59.83 8.91 43.70
CA GLU A 28 -59.34 7.80 44.51
C GLU A 28 -57.81 7.85 44.66
N PRO A 29 -57.24 7.74 45.88
CA PRO A 29 -55.79 7.76 46.06
C PRO A 29 -55.09 6.57 45.39
N TRP A 30 -54.02 6.85 44.66
CA TRP A 30 -53.12 5.83 44.12
C TRP A 30 -52.03 5.48 45.14
N SER A 31 -52.00 4.22 45.60
CA SER A 31 -50.99 3.72 46.53
C SER A 31 -50.76 2.21 46.38
N ARG A 32 -49.56 1.75 46.78
CA ARG A 32 -49.21 0.32 46.80
C ARG A 32 -50.18 -0.53 47.62
N GLU A 33 -50.57 -0.04 48.80
CA GLU A 33 -51.47 -0.74 49.70
C GLU A 33 -52.84 -0.98 49.04
N ARG A 34 -53.35 0.04 48.34
CA ARG A 34 -54.64 -0.05 47.67
C ARG A 34 -54.63 -0.94 46.44
N LEU A 35 -53.54 -0.94 45.69
CA LEU A 35 -53.37 -1.88 44.57
C LEU A 35 -53.27 -3.32 45.10
N ARG A 36 -52.53 -3.53 46.20
CA ARG A 36 -52.39 -4.84 46.85
C ARG A 36 -53.73 -5.36 47.39
N SER A 37 -54.54 -4.52 48.03
CA SER A 37 -55.89 -4.90 48.48
C SER A 37 -56.86 -5.19 47.32
N ALA A 38 -56.53 -4.73 46.11
CA ALA A 38 -57.24 -5.10 44.88
C ALA A 38 -56.69 -6.38 44.20
N GLY A 39 -55.67 -7.03 44.77
CA GLY A 39 -55.09 -8.27 44.26
C GLY A 39 -53.93 -8.08 43.28
N HIS A 40 -53.37 -6.87 43.17
CA HIS A 40 -52.31 -6.58 42.20
C HIS A 40 -51.09 -5.94 42.87
N ALA A 41 -49.89 -6.50 42.63
CA ALA A 41 -48.66 -5.81 42.99
C ALA A 41 -48.38 -4.69 41.99
N LEU A 42 -47.91 -3.52 42.48
CA LEU A 42 -47.56 -2.39 41.62
C LEU A 42 -46.55 -2.79 40.54
N SER A 43 -45.57 -3.63 40.87
CA SER A 43 -44.58 -4.14 39.92
C SER A 43 -45.21 -4.92 38.76
N ASP A 44 -46.25 -5.71 39.02
CA ASP A 44 -46.93 -6.51 37.99
C ASP A 44 -47.77 -5.64 37.07
N ILE A 45 -48.32 -4.54 37.59
CA ILE A 45 -49.02 -3.53 36.79
C ILE A 45 -48.04 -2.81 35.86
N LEU A 46 -46.93 -2.31 36.42
CA LEU A 46 -45.95 -1.53 35.66
C LEU A 46 -45.17 -2.36 34.64
N GLN A 47 -44.99 -3.66 34.89
CA GLN A 47 -44.33 -4.60 33.97
C GLN A 47 -45.33 -5.33 33.05
N GLY A 48 -46.61 -4.91 33.07
CA GLY A 48 -47.67 -5.44 32.20
C GLY A 48 -48.12 -6.87 32.49
N ARG A 49 -47.57 -7.55 33.50
CA ARG A 49 -48.03 -8.88 33.95
C ARG A 49 -49.49 -8.89 34.40
N ALA A 50 -50.00 -7.76 34.90
CA ALA A 50 -51.40 -7.60 35.29
C ALA A 50 -52.30 -7.04 34.17
N ALA A 51 -51.80 -6.85 32.94
CA ALA A 51 -52.52 -6.12 31.89
C ALA A 51 -53.88 -6.74 31.54
N LYS A 52 -53.94 -8.06 31.36
CA LYS A 52 -55.18 -8.78 31.05
C LYS A 52 -56.19 -8.76 32.23
N PRO A 53 -55.81 -9.15 33.46
CA PRO A 53 -56.70 -8.99 34.62
C PRO A 53 -57.21 -7.55 34.83
N LEU A 54 -56.39 -6.53 34.52
CA LEU A 54 -56.80 -5.14 34.60
C LEU A 54 -57.80 -4.77 33.51
N ALA A 55 -57.62 -5.26 32.28
CA ALA A 55 -58.57 -5.06 31.18
C ALA A 55 -59.95 -5.60 31.52
N ASP A 56 -60.01 -6.85 31.98
CA ASP A 56 -61.25 -7.51 32.41
C ASP A 56 -61.92 -6.70 33.53
N ARG A 57 -61.14 -6.27 34.53
CA ARG A 57 -61.65 -5.49 35.68
C ARG A 57 -62.17 -4.10 35.29
N LEU A 58 -61.58 -3.49 34.28
CA LEU A 58 -61.98 -2.16 33.78
C LEU A 58 -63.12 -2.26 32.75
N GLY A 59 -63.63 -3.46 32.45
CA GLY A 59 -64.63 -3.66 31.40
C GLY A 59 -64.12 -3.25 30.03
N ARG A 60 -62.84 -3.52 29.75
CA ARG A 60 -62.14 -3.20 28.51
C ARG A 60 -61.80 -4.50 27.79
N ASP A 61 -62.83 -5.23 27.38
CA ASP A 61 -62.68 -6.41 26.51
C ASP A 61 -61.98 -5.97 25.21
N GLY A 62 -60.91 -6.66 24.81
CA GLY A 62 -60.33 -6.51 23.45
C GLY A 62 -59.27 -5.41 23.25
N GLU A 63 -58.17 -5.45 24.02
CA GLU A 63 -56.83 -4.98 23.57
C GLU A 63 -56.46 -3.48 23.44
N PRO A 64 -57.27 -2.42 23.66
CA PRO A 64 -56.94 -1.11 23.06
C PRO A 64 -55.67 -0.46 23.65
N PHE A 65 -55.31 -0.79 24.90
CA PHE A 65 -54.07 -0.39 25.55
C PHE A 65 -53.01 -1.50 25.65
N LEU A 66 -53.34 -2.74 25.27
CA LEU A 66 -52.41 -3.88 25.42
C LEU A 66 -51.19 -3.71 24.50
N ARG A 67 -51.40 -3.19 23.28
CA ARG A 67 -50.29 -2.79 22.38
C ARG A 67 -49.30 -1.83 23.04
N TRP A 68 -49.80 -0.94 23.90
CA TRP A 68 -49.04 0.12 24.59
C TRP A 68 -48.59 -0.28 25.99
N THR A 69 -48.78 -1.54 26.37
CA THR A 69 -48.38 -2.08 27.66
C THR A 69 -47.19 -3.02 27.45
N PRO A 70 -46.12 -2.91 28.25
CA PRO A 70 -44.94 -3.76 28.09
C PRO A 70 -45.29 -5.23 28.34
N ALA A 71 -44.70 -6.13 27.57
CA ALA A 71 -44.74 -7.55 27.80
C ALA A 71 -43.33 -8.07 28.05
N GLU A 72 -43.10 -8.71 29.20
CA GLU A 72 -41.81 -9.34 29.50
C GLU A 72 -41.58 -10.54 28.58
N VAL A 73 -40.49 -10.52 27.81
CA VAL A 73 -40.07 -11.66 26.97
C VAL A 73 -39.02 -12.48 27.72
N THR A 74 -38.05 -11.80 28.32
CA THR A 74 -37.04 -12.40 29.19
C THR A 74 -36.79 -11.48 30.38
N LYS A 75 -36.02 -11.94 31.38
CA LYS A 75 -35.58 -11.10 32.50
C LYS A 75 -34.81 -9.83 32.08
N ARG A 76 -34.35 -9.72 30.83
CA ARG A 76 -33.56 -8.59 30.29
C ARG A 76 -34.23 -7.85 29.14
N ARG A 77 -35.34 -8.34 28.59
CA ARG A 77 -35.99 -7.80 27.40
C ARG A 77 -37.49 -7.68 27.60
N VAL A 78 -38.04 -6.55 27.14
CA VAL A 78 -39.49 -6.32 27.08
C VAL A 78 -39.87 -5.93 25.67
N VAL A 79 -41.05 -6.34 25.23
CA VAL A 79 -41.63 -5.93 23.96
C VAL A 79 -42.75 -4.94 24.24
N ILE A 80 -42.76 -3.84 23.51
CA ILE A 80 -43.81 -2.83 23.58
C ILE A 80 -44.05 -2.23 22.20
N ALA A 81 -45.32 -2.08 21.81
CA ALA A 81 -45.72 -1.62 20.49
C ALA A 81 -45.09 -2.39 19.31
N GLY A 82 -44.70 -3.65 19.53
CA GLY A 82 -44.02 -4.50 18.53
C GLY A 82 -42.50 -4.34 18.48
N GLU A 83 -41.91 -3.47 19.29
CA GLU A 83 -40.46 -3.23 19.37
C GLU A 83 -39.86 -3.89 20.62
N GLU A 84 -38.66 -4.46 20.48
CA GLU A 84 -37.88 -4.99 21.60
C GLU A 84 -36.94 -3.91 22.18
N ILE A 85 -37.03 -3.71 23.50
CA ILE A 85 -36.13 -2.81 24.27
C ILE A 85 -35.46 -3.57 25.43
N HIS A 86 -34.35 -3.04 25.98
CA HIS A 86 -33.80 -3.58 27.23
C HIS A 86 -34.81 -3.36 28.36
N ARG A 87 -34.87 -4.28 29.32
CA ARG A 87 -35.79 -4.17 30.47
C ARG A 87 -35.57 -2.87 31.26
N ASP A 88 -34.32 -2.46 31.40
CA ASP A 88 -33.96 -1.24 32.14
C ASP A 88 -34.29 0.04 31.37
N ASP A 89 -34.55 -0.06 30.05
CA ASP A 89 -35.05 1.05 29.24
C ASP A 89 -36.56 1.28 29.43
N TRP A 90 -37.27 0.35 30.07
CA TRP A 90 -38.65 0.58 30.51
C TRP A 90 -38.67 1.14 31.94
N THR A 91 -38.85 2.46 32.04
CA THR A 91 -38.71 3.19 33.30
C THR A 91 -39.94 3.03 34.18
N THR A 92 -39.84 2.21 35.22
CA THR A 92 -40.90 2.07 36.24
C THR A 92 -40.69 2.96 37.47
N ASN A 93 -39.56 3.68 37.54
CA ASN A 93 -39.15 4.41 38.75
C ASN A 93 -39.51 5.91 38.70
N ALA A 94 -39.63 6.48 37.49
CA ALA A 94 -40.01 7.87 37.28
C ALA A 94 -41.29 7.92 36.44
N ARG A 95 -42.17 8.86 36.77
CA ARG A 95 -43.45 9.08 36.08
C ARG A 95 -43.37 10.40 35.33
N ARG A 96 -42.71 10.36 34.17
CA ARG A 96 -42.38 11.52 33.33
C ARG A 96 -43.57 12.02 32.53
N TRP A 97 -43.68 13.32 32.24
CA TRP A 97 -44.74 13.86 31.38
C TRP A 97 -44.30 15.08 30.58
N CYS A 98 -45.00 15.38 29.49
CA CYS A 98 -44.88 16.66 28.80
C CYS A 98 -46.00 17.60 29.28
N PRO A 99 -45.67 18.77 29.86
CA PRO A 99 -46.70 19.72 30.27
C PRO A 99 -47.57 20.22 29.11
N ARG A 100 -46.97 20.46 27.94
CA ARG A 100 -47.69 20.94 26.75
C ARG A 100 -48.64 19.91 26.14
N CYS A 101 -48.30 18.61 26.20
CA CYS A 101 -49.25 17.56 25.83
C CYS A 101 -50.49 17.57 26.73
N TRP A 102 -50.31 17.80 28.03
CA TRP A 102 -51.44 17.92 28.95
C TRP A 102 -52.26 19.19 28.72
N ASP A 103 -51.62 20.31 28.38
CA ASP A 103 -52.35 21.52 27.97
C ASP A 103 -53.20 21.26 26.72
N ASP A 104 -52.67 20.53 25.74
CA ASP A 104 -53.42 20.13 24.55
C ASP A 104 -54.57 19.18 24.89
N ASP A 105 -54.37 18.25 25.82
CA ASP A 105 -55.43 17.35 26.31
C ASP A 105 -56.57 18.14 26.98
N LEU A 106 -56.24 19.16 27.77
CA LEU A 106 -57.21 20.06 28.40
C LEU A 106 -57.96 20.92 27.38
N ARG A 107 -57.28 21.38 26.33
CA ARG A 107 -57.87 22.19 25.24
C ARG A 107 -58.77 21.41 24.29
N ARG A 108 -58.73 20.07 24.30
CA ARG A 108 -59.52 19.20 23.41
C ARG A 108 -60.61 18.43 24.17
N PRO A 109 -61.62 19.09 24.76
CA PRO A 109 -62.70 18.39 25.44
C PRO A 109 -63.49 17.53 24.46
N ARG A 110 -63.46 16.21 24.67
CA ARG A 110 -64.41 15.29 24.04
C ARG A 110 -65.81 15.59 24.56
N SER A 111 -66.78 15.73 23.66
CA SER A 111 -68.16 16.13 23.95
C SER A 111 -68.76 15.41 25.17
N GLY A 112 -69.35 16.18 26.08
CA GLY A 112 -70.08 15.66 27.25
C GLY A 112 -69.22 15.16 28.41
N ARG A 113 -67.93 15.52 28.49
CA ARG A 113 -67.02 15.09 29.57
C ARG A 113 -66.20 16.26 30.12
N HIS A 114 -65.79 16.15 31.39
CA HIS A 114 -64.89 17.11 32.01
C HIS A 114 -63.51 17.10 31.32
N ALA A 115 -62.94 18.26 31.01
CA ALA A 115 -61.68 18.38 30.26
C ALA A 115 -60.52 17.57 30.88
N HIS A 116 -60.47 17.52 32.22
CA HIS A 116 -59.48 16.76 32.98
C HIS A 116 -59.49 15.24 32.70
N TRP A 117 -60.59 14.69 32.16
CA TRP A 117 -60.65 13.27 31.80
C TRP A 117 -59.82 12.96 30.55
N ASN A 118 -59.46 13.95 29.75
CA ASN A 118 -58.63 13.75 28.56
C ASN A 118 -57.13 13.75 28.88
N VAL A 119 -56.73 14.29 30.03
CA VAL A 119 -55.34 14.26 30.50
C VAL A 119 -54.95 12.81 30.70
N HIS A 120 -53.96 12.33 29.96
CA HIS A 120 -53.46 10.95 30.07
C HIS A 120 -51.95 10.88 29.90
N ARG A 121 -51.35 9.75 30.27
CA ARG A 121 -49.92 9.51 29.99
C ARG A 121 -49.77 8.88 28.62
N ARG A 122 -48.70 9.27 27.93
CA ARG A 122 -48.24 8.57 26.72
C ARG A 122 -47.26 7.48 27.14
N PHE A 123 -47.42 6.26 26.64
CA PHE A 123 -46.61 5.13 27.07
C PHE A 123 -45.11 5.33 26.79
N TRP A 124 -44.75 6.06 25.73
CA TRP A 124 -43.35 6.32 25.39
C TRP A 124 -42.64 7.26 26.37
N TRP A 125 -43.38 7.96 27.25
CA TRP A 125 -42.75 8.69 28.38
C TRP A 125 -42.12 7.76 29.41
N ASP A 126 -42.43 6.47 29.35
CA ASP A 126 -41.82 5.44 30.19
C ASP A 126 -40.67 4.72 29.47
N VAL A 127 -40.23 5.18 28.30
CA VAL A 127 -39.03 4.67 27.59
C VAL A 127 -37.82 5.55 27.92
N ALA A 128 -36.73 4.98 28.42
CA ALA A 128 -35.60 5.71 28.99
C ALA A 128 -34.92 6.66 27.98
N ALA A 129 -34.83 6.22 26.72
CA ALA A 129 -34.28 7.00 25.62
C ALA A 129 -35.14 8.24 25.26
N VAL A 130 -36.43 8.25 25.62
CA VAL A 130 -37.32 9.39 25.38
C VAL A 130 -37.29 10.32 26.59
N ARG A 131 -36.66 11.47 26.45
CA ARG A 131 -36.44 12.49 27.48
C ARG A 131 -36.97 13.85 27.09
N THR A 132 -37.26 14.07 25.82
CA THR A 132 -37.93 15.26 25.30
C THR A 132 -39.26 14.87 24.67
N CYS A 133 -40.19 15.82 24.58
CA CYS A 133 -41.37 15.68 23.76
C CYS A 133 -41.03 16.09 22.32
N PRO A 134 -41.05 15.17 21.33
CA PRO A 134 -40.77 15.52 19.94
C PRO A 134 -41.90 16.31 19.26
N VAL A 135 -43.07 16.42 19.89
CA VAL A 135 -44.21 17.21 19.39
C VAL A 135 -44.11 18.67 19.80
N HIS A 136 -43.69 18.91 21.05
CA HIS A 136 -43.71 20.25 21.66
C HIS A 136 -42.32 20.83 21.92
N HIS A 137 -41.26 20.06 21.64
CA HIS A 137 -39.86 20.43 21.87
C HIS A 137 -39.58 20.93 23.29
N VAL A 138 -40.03 20.16 24.29
CA VAL A 138 -39.77 20.43 25.71
C VAL A 138 -39.15 19.22 26.41
N LEU A 139 -38.39 19.42 27.48
CA LEU A 139 -37.98 18.34 28.37
C LEU A 139 -39.21 17.70 29.03
N LEU A 140 -39.19 16.37 29.16
CA LEU A 140 -40.19 15.67 29.97
C LEU A 140 -39.94 15.97 31.44
N ALA A 141 -40.93 16.55 32.10
CA ALA A 141 -40.90 16.79 33.53
C ALA A 141 -40.92 15.46 34.28
N ALA A 142 -40.13 15.34 35.34
CA ALA A 142 -40.06 14.17 36.21
C ALA A 142 -40.24 14.52 37.69
N ALA A 143 -40.20 15.80 38.05
CA ALA A 143 -40.27 16.31 39.41
C ALA A 143 -41.43 17.30 39.56
N CYS A 144 -42.00 17.37 40.76
CA CYS A 144 -43.09 18.29 41.06
C CYS A 144 -42.59 19.76 40.97
N PRO A 145 -43.30 20.65 40.24
CA PRO A 145 -42.88 22.05 40.08
C PRO A 145 -42.94 22.85 41.39
N THR A 146 -43.73 22.41 42.37
CA THR A 146 -43.90 23.12 43.65
C THR A 146 -42.93 22.65 44.71
N CYS A 147 -42.75 21.34 44.88
CA CYS A 147 -41.92 20.79 45.97
C CYS A 147 -40.60 20.18 45.52
N GLY A 148 -40.30 20.15 44.22
CA GLY A 148 -39.05 19.63 43.66
C GLY A 148 -38.85 18.11 43.77
N VAL A 149 -39.75 17.39 44.44
CA VAL A 149 -39.65 15.94 44.63
C VAL A 149 -40.00 15.20 43.34
N ASP A 150 -39.20 14.18 43.02
CA ASP A 150 -39.45 13.26 41.91
C ASP A 150 -40.85 12.63 41.98
N VAL A 151 -41.53 12.65 40.85
CA VAL A 151 -42.83 12.02 40.67
C VAL A 151 -42.59 10.57 40.28
N THR A 152 -42.94 9.65 41.17
CA THR A 152 -42.77 8.21 40.98
C THR A 152 -44.13 7.52 40.78
N TRP A 153 -44.10 6.22 40.48
CA TRP A 153 -45.30 5.39 40.41
C TRP A 153 -45.79 4.91 41.78
N GLU A 154 -45.15 5.28 42.89
CA GLU A 154 -45.48 4.73 44.21
C GLU A 154 -46.67 5.42 44.90
N ALA A 155 -46.88 6.71 44.63
CA ALA A 155 -47.87 7.54 45.32
C ALA A 155 -48.28 8.78 44.48
N GLY A 156 -49.40 9.40 44.86
CA GLY A 156 -49.94 10.61 44.24
C GLY A 156 -51.25 10.36 43.50
N SER A 157 -51.56 11.16 42.49
CA SER A 157 -52.62 10.91 41.50
C SER A 157 -52.07 11.19 40.10
N LEU A 158 -52.84 11.09 39.01
CA LEU A 158 -52.31 11.40 37.68
C LEU A 158 -51.76 12.84 37.61
N THR A 159 -52.53 13.79 38.14
CA THR A 159 -52.23 15.23 38.06
C THR A 159 -51.78 15.85 39.37
N ARG A 160 -51.54 15.04 40.42
CA ARG A 160 -51.00 15.50 41.70
C ARG A 160 -49.79 14.68 42.14
N CYS A 161 -48.83 15.33 42.78
CA CYS A 161 -47.69 14.65 43.39
C CYS A 161 -48.10 13.96 44.71
N ARG A 162 -47.16 13.23 45.33
CA ARG A 162 -47.40 12.55 46.61
C ARG A 162 -47.76 13.49 47.78
N ASN A 163 -47.36 14.76 47.68
CA ASN A 163 -47.66 15.81 48.66
C ASN A 163 -48.94 16.59 48.29
N GLY A 164 -49.67 16.17 47.24
CA GLY A 164 -50.93 16.79 46.83
C GLY A 164 -50.82 18.01 45.90
N HIS A 165 -49.61 18.52 45.66
CA HIS A 165 -49.38 19.67 44.76
C HIS A 165 -49.77 19.36 43.31
N PRO A 166 -50.36 20.33 42.57
CA PRO A 166 -50.79 20.13 41.19
C PRO A 166 -49.59 20.02 40.23
N LEU A 167 -49.54 18.94 39.46
CA LEU A 167 -48.55 18.72 38.40
C LEU A 167 -48.91 19.45 37.10
N LEU A 168 -50.19 19.81 36.92
CA LEU A 168 -50.66 20.64 35.81
C LEU A 168 -50.10 22.06 35.83
N ALA A 169 -49.57 22.52 36.97
CA ALA A 169 -48.91 23.82 37.09
C ALA A 169 -47.45 23.80 36.60
N CYS A 170 -46.98 22.66 36.06
CA CYS A 170 -45.61 22.55 35.56
C CYS A 170 -45.47 23.33 34.25
N GLU A 171 -44.52 24.26 34.20
CA GLU A 171 -44.13 24.90 32.94
C GLU A 171 -43.15 23.98 32.19
N GLY A 172 -43.30 23.90 30.86
CA GLY A 172 -42.42 23.10 30.03
C GLY A 172 -41.11 23.83 29.73
N VAL A 173 -39.97 23.17 29.97
CA VAL A 173 -38.64 23.69 29.61
C VAL A 173 -38.38 23.43 28.13
N GLU A 174 -38.34 24.48 27.32
CA GLU A 174 -38.09 24.38 25.87
C GLU A 174 -36.67 23.88 25.55
N VAL A 175 -36.56 23.10 24.48
CA VAL A 175 -35.29 22.64 23.91
C VAL A 175 -35.27 22.92 22.42
N ALA A 176 -34.09 23.05 21.83
CA ALA A 176 -33.96 23.23 20.40
C ALA A 176 -34.58 22.02 19.65
N PRO A 177 -35.31 22.21 18.53
CA PRO A 177 -35.94 21.09 17.81
C PRO A 177 -34.95 19.98 17.41
N GLY A 178 -33.70 20.34 17.08
CA GLY A 178 -32.63 19.39 16.76
C GLY A 178 -32.26 18.43 17.91
N THR A 179 -32.50 18.83 19.16
CA THR A 179 -32.26 18.03 20.37
C THR A 179 -33.29 16.92 20.56
N THR A 180 -34.42 16.98 19.83
CA THR A 180 -35.55 16.05 19.97
C THR A 180 -35.61 14.98 18.87
N LEU A 181 -34.64 14.98 17.95
CA LEU A 181 -34.69 14.12 16.76
C LEU A 181 -34.57 12.64 17.12
N ALA A 182 -33.71 12.28 18.07
CA ALA A 182 -33.61 10.90 18.56
C ALA A 182 -34.89 10.44 19.24
N ASP A 183 -35.48 11.28 20.09
CA ASP A 183 -36.79 11.01 20.70
C ASP A 183 -37.87 10.81 19.64
N ALA A 184 -37.90 11.65 18.59
CA ALA A 184 -38.84 11.53 17.49
C ALA A 184 -38.67 10.21 16.73
N TYR A 185 -37.42 9.78 16.49
CA TYR A 185 -37.13 8.49 15.88
C TYR A 185 -37.65 7.32 16.74
N VAL A 186 -37.35 7.32 18.05
CA VAL A 186 -37.81 6.29 18.98
C VAL A 186 -39.34 6.25 19.08
N VAL A 187 -39.99 7.41 19.24
CA VAL A 187 -41.45 7.51 19.31
C VAL A 187 -42.08 7.09 17.98
N GLY A 188 -41.44 7.38 16.85
CA GLY A 188 -41.88 6.95 15.52
C GLY A 188 -41.80 5.43 15.32
N ARG A 189 -40.70 4.80 15.76
CA ARG A 189 -40.55 3.33 15.80
C ARG A 189 -41.64 2.67 16.65
N LEU A 190 -41.94 3.27 17.80
CA LEU A 190 -42.98 2.82 18.71
C LEU A 190 -44.40 3.11 18.20
N GLY A 191 -44.59 3.82 17.08
CA GLY A 191 -45.91 4.13 16.52
C GLY A 191 -46.68 5.24 17.24
N GLY A 192 -46.00 6.04 18.09
CA GLY A 192 -46.59 7.23 18.73
C GLY A 192 -46.62 8.46 17.82
N MET A 193 -45.90 8.42 16.69
CA MET A 193 -45.85 9.46 15.66
C MET A 193 -45.41 8.85 14.32
N PRO A 194 -45.42 9.61 13.20
CA PRO A 194 -44.91 9.10 11.92
C PRO A 194 -43.48 8.60 12.03
N ARG A 195 -43.22 7.42 11.44
CA ARG A 195 -41.90 6.80 11.45
C ARG A 195 -40.93 7.62 10.60
N THR A 196 -39.72 7.82 11.10
CA THR A 196 -38.58 8.29 10.29
C THR A 196 -37.77 7.08 9.87
N GLU A 197 -37.53 6.93 8.56
CA GLU A 197 -36.66 5.89 8.03
C GLU A 197 -35.18 6.27 8.21
N VAL A 198 -34.42 5.38 8.82
CA VAL A 198 -32.97 5.46 9.00
C VAL A 198 -32.40 4.06 8.78
N PRO A 199 -32.08 3.68 7.53
CA PRO A 199 -31.83 2.28 7.15
C PRO A 199 -30.82 1.54 8.03
N ILE A 200 -29.73 2.21 8.45
CA ILE A 200 -28.70 1.61 9.30
C ILE A 200 -29.23 1.27 10.71
N LEU A 201 -30.19 2.03 11.24
CA LEU A 201 -30.83 1.76 12.53
C LEU A 201 -32.08 0.89 12.41
N ASP A 202 -32.75 0.92 11.25
CA ASP A 202 -33.96 0.15 10.98
C ASP A 202 -33.70 -1.35 10.82
N GLY A 203 -32.48 -1.74 10.45
CA GLY A 203 -32.01 -3.13 10.48
C GLY A 203 -31.71 -3.66 11.89
N LEU A 204 -31.85 -2.85 12.93
CA LEU A 204 -31.59 -3.19 14.34
C LEU A 204 -32.89 -3.24 15.15
N THR A 205 -32.89 -4.01 16.24
CA THR A 205 -33.92 -3.87 17.29
C THR A 205 -33.91 -2.44 17.85
N LEU A 206 -35.03 -1.96 18.41
CA LEU A 206 -35.07 -0.61 18.98
C LEU A 206 -34.03 -0.43 20.10
N ALA A 207 -33.81 -1.47 20.92
CA ALA A 207 -32.72 -1.49 21.90
C ALA A 207 -31.35 -1.18 21.28
N GLU A 208 -31.00 -1.92 20.23
CA GLU A 208 -29.71 -1.78 19.53
C GLU A 208 -29.61 -0.45 18.77
N ALA A 209 -30.73 0.07 18.25
CA ALA A 209 -30.77 1.38 17.61
C ALA A 209 -30.52 2.51 18.64
N CYS A 210 -31.09 2.41 19.84
CA CYS A 210 -30.79 3.32 20.95
C CYS A 210 -29.32 3.24 21.36
N ASP A 211 -28.79 2.02 21.52
CA ASP A 211 -27.37 1.78 21.79
C ASP A 211 -26.48 2.41 20.69
N ALA A 212 -26.85 2.27 19.41
CA ALA A 212 -26.11 2.84 18.29
C ALA A 212 -26.11 4.37 18.31
N MET A 213 -27.28 5.01 18.49
CA MET A 213 -27.39 6.47 18.60
C MET A 213 -26.57 7.00 19.79
N GLU A 214 -26.62 6.33 20.94
CA GLU A 214 -25.79 6.68 22.08
C GLU A 214 -24.30 6.61 21.72
N ARG A 215 -23.84 5.48 21.15
CA ARG A 215 -22.42 5.26 20.87
C ARG A 215 -21.86 6.23 19.84
N LEU A 216 -22.61 6.52 18.79
CA LEU A 216 -22.25 7.49 17.76
C LEU A 216 -22.22 8.92 18.32
N GLY A 217 -23.23 9.29 19.11
CA GLY A 217 -23.30 10.60 19.76
C GLY A 217 -22.19 10.82 20.78
N VAL A 218 -21.93 9.82 21.62
CA VAL A 218 -20.85 9.85 22.61
C VAL A 218 -19.49 9.94 21.93
N ALA A 219 -19.26 9.19 20.84
CA ALA A 219 -18.02 9.30 20.07
C ALA A 219 -17.86 10.70 19.47
N ARG A 220 -18.95 11.33 19.00
CA ARG A 220 -18.94 12.68 18.41
C ARG A 220 -18.55 13.77 19.39
N HIS A 221 -18.97 13.66 20.65
CA HIS A 221 -18.75 14.68 21.68
C HIS A 221 -17.61 14.37 22.66
N GLY A 222 -17.35 13.09 22.91
CA GLY A 222 -16.40 12.61 23.92
C GLY A 222 -15.19 11.86 23.37
N GLY A 223 -15.13 11.60 22.06
CA GLY A 223 -14.01 10.88 21.44
C GLY A 223 -13.90 9.43 21.92
N ALA A 224 -12.68 8.89 21.93
CA ALA A 224 -12.40 7.49 22.25
C ALA A 224 -12.84 7.09 23.67
N ASP A 225 -12.61 7.97 24.65
CA ASP A 225 -12.90 7.73 26.06
C ASP A 225 -14.30 8.23 26.49
N GLY A 226 -15.12 8.63 25.53
CA GLY A 226 -16.46 9.13 25.78
C GLY A 226 -17.36 8.08 26.43
N ALA A 227 -18.15 8.49 27.41
CA ALA A 227 -19.22 7.68 27.98
C ALA A 227 -20.43 8.56 28.27
N LEU A 228 -21.66 8.06 28.05
CA LEU A 228 -22.87 8.85 28.27
C LEU A 228 -22.98 9.34 29.72
N SER A 229 -22.53 8.53 30.69
CA SER A 229 -22.48 8.89 32.11
C SER A 229 -21.59 10.08 32.46
N LYS A 230 -20.69 10.49 31.56
CA LYS A 230 -19.86 11.70 31.72
C LYS A 230 -20.58 12.98 31.29
N PHE A 231 -21.76 12.87 30.67
CA PHE A 231 -22.58 14.01 30.28
C PHE A 231 -23.70 14.23 31.32
N PRO A 232 -24.01 15.49 31.68
CA PRO A 232 -25.21 15.82 32.45
C PRO A 232 -26.47 15.23 31.80
N ALA A 233 -27.43 14.79 32.62
CA ALA A 233 -28.64 14.11 32.15
C ALA A 233 -29.45 14.94 31.14
N GLU A 234 -29.42 16.26 31.30
CA GLU A 234 -30.09 17.26 30.47
C GLU A 234 -29.51 17.31 29.05
N ARG A 235 -28.25 16.88 28.87
CA ARG A 235 -27.57 16.82 27.57
C ARG A 235 -27.72 15.47 26.86
N HIS A 236 -28.27 14.45 27.52
CA HIS A 236 -28.46 13.14 26.87
C HIS A 236 -29.28 13.24 25.57
N PRO A 237 -30.38 14.01 25.48
CA PRO A 237 -31.12 14.16 24.23
C PRO A 237 -30.30 14.76 23.08
N GLU A 238 -29.42 15.72 23.39
CA GLU A 238 -28.49 16.34 22.43
C GLU A 238 -27.51 15.28 21.90
N VAL A 239 -26.92 14.49 22.80
CA VAL A 239 -25.96 13.43 22.45
C VAL A 239 -26.62 12.36 21.57
N LEU A 240 -27.79 11.85 21.95
CA LEU A 240 -28.50 10.84 21.16
C LEU A 240 -28.91 11.40 19.79
N SER A 241 -29.37 12.66 19.72
CA SER A 241 -29.74 13.30 18.46
C SER A 241 -28.53 13.53 17.54
N ALA A 242 -27.35 13.81 18.09
CA ALA A 242 -26.11 13.85 17.30
C ALA A 242 -25.75 12.48 16.72
N GLY A 243 -25.96 11.40 17.48
CA GLY A 243 -25.79 10.04 16.98
C GLY A 243 -26.78 9.66 15.89
N LEU A 244 -28.04 10.05 16.03
CA LEU A 244 -29.05 9.90 14.97
C LEU A 244 -28.64 10.66 13.71
N ALA A 245 -28.11 11.88 13.83
CA ALA A 245 -27.66 12.66 12.69
C ALA A 245 -26.55 11.94 11.89
N ILE A 246 -25.62 11.30 12.58
CA ILE A 246 -24.58 10.46 11.95
C ILE A 246 -25.20 9.26 11.24
N ALA A 247 -26.16 8.60 11.87
CA ALA A 247 -26.85 7.45 11.28
C ALA A 247 -27.72 7.84 10.06
N ARG A 248 -28.26 9.07 10.02
CA ARG A 248 -29.04 9.58 8.88
C ARG A 248 -28.18 9.89 7.65
N ASP A 249 -26.99 10.47 7.83
CA ASP A 249 -26.04 10.78 6.76
C ASP A 249 -25.01 9.66 6.56
N TRP A 250 -25.49 8.41 6.48
CA TRP A 250 -24.64 7.22 6.35
C TRP A 250 -24.25 6.95 4.89
N PRO A 251 -23.00 6.55 4.58
CA PRO A 251 -21.86 6.34 5.50
C PRO A 251 -21.03 7.61 5.78
N ARG A 252 -21.30 8.70 5.07
CA ARG A 252 -20.46 9.90 5.03
C ARG A 252 -20.16 10.51 6.41
N ALA A 253 -21.19 10.72 7.23
CA ALA A 253 -21.00 11.31 8.56
C ALA A 253 -20.29 10.36 9.52
N PHE A 254 -20.38 9.05 9.30
CA PHE A 254 -19.63 8.07 10.09
C PHE A 254 -18.15 8.07 9.71
N GLU A 255 -17.82 8.13 8.43
CA GLU A 255 -16.43 8.30 7.96
C GLU A 255 -15.83 9.61 8.51
N ALA A 256 -16.56 10.72 8.44
CA ALA A 256 -16.12 11.99 9.01
C ALA A 256 -15.93 11.95 10.54
N LEU A 257 -16.75 11.17 11.25
CA LEU A 257 -16.55 10.92 12.69
C LEU A 257 -15.23 10.17 12.91
N LEU A 258 -14.97 9.11 12.15
CA LEU A 258 -13.75 8.31 12.27
C LEU A 258 -12.49 9.13 11.93
N ASP A 259 -12.56 9.99 10.91
CA ASP A 259 -11.50 10.95 10.57
C ASP A 259 -11.25 11.94 11.71
N GLY A 260 -12.31 12.49 12.31
CA GLY A 260 -12.22 13.39 13.46
C GLY A 260 -11.55 12.73 14.67
N MET A 261 -11.97 11.50 15.00
CA MET A 261 -11.34 10.71 16.08
C MET A 261 -9.88 10.38 15.76
N ALA A 262 -9.58 10.05 14.50
CA ALA A 262 -8.23 9.78 14.02
C ALA A 262 -7.31 10.99 14.12
N GLY A 263 -7.83 12.18 13.78
CA GLY A 263 -7.09 13.44 13.81
C GLY A 263 -6.83 13.96 15.23
N ALA A 264 -7.76 13.70 16.17
CA ALA A 264 -7.60 14.05 17.58
C ALA A 264 -6.63 13.13 18.34
N ASP A 265 -6.38 11.92 17.83
CA ASP A 265 -5.49 10.96 18.46
C ASP A 265 -4.03 11.47 18.49
N HIS A 266 -3.52 11.69 19.70
CA HIS A 266 -2.16 12.18 19.95
C HIS A 266 -1.08 11.13 19.64
N VAL A 267 -1.46 9.86 19.51
CA VAL A 267 -0.52 8.75 19.41
C VAL A 267 0.02 8.60 17.97
N GLY A 268 -0.68 9.16 16.98
CA GLY A 268 -0.25 9.29 15.58
C GLY A 268 -0.46 8.02 14.74
N LEU A 269 -0.19 8.11 13.44
CA LEU A 269 -0.32 7.00 12.48
C LEU A 269 0.51 5.80 12.93
N GLY A 270 -0.17 4.71 13.31
CA GLY A 270 0.41 3.41 13.68
C GLY A 270 0.46 3.13 15.19
N ALA A 271 -0.11 3.99 16.04
CA ALA A 271 -0.38 3.64 17.44
C ALA A 271 -1.09 2.28 17.53
N TRP A 272 -0.60 1.37 18.37
CA TRP A 272 -1.15 0.02 18.44
C TRP A 272 -2.58 0.06 18.97
N GLY A 273 -3.51 -0.36 18.12
CA GLY A 273 -4.85 -0.79 18.50
C GLY A 273 -5.95 0.16 18.06
N ALA A 274 -6.90 -0.37 17.27
CA ALA A 274 -8.17 0.30 16.99
C ALA A 274 -8.89 0.77 18.26
N GLU A 275 -8.66 0.10 19.39
CA GLU A 275 -9.16 0.52 20.70
C GLU A 275 -8.54 1.83 21.19
N GLN A 276 -7.25 2.10 20.96
CA GLN A 276 -6.65 3.37 21.38
C GLN A 276 -7.22 4.57 20.62
N VAL A 277 -7.54 4.35 19.34
CA VAL A 277 -8.06 5.40 18.45
C VAL A 277 -9.56 5.62 18.65
N TYR A 278 -10.35 4.55 18.63
CA TYR A 278 -11.80 4.64 18.59
C TYR A 278 -12.44 4.26 19.93
N GLY A 279 -11.66 3.75 20.89
CA GLY A 279 -12.10 3.44 22.25
C GLY A 279 -13.37 2.61 22.31
N TYR A 280 -14.35 3.12 23.05
CA TYR A 280 -15.62 2.42 23.25
C TYR A 280 -16.41 2.19 21.96
N LEU A 281 -16.21 3.00 20.90
CA LEU A 281 -16.87 2.79 19.61
C LEU A 281 -16.38 1.49 18.95
N TYR A 282 -15.07 1.21 18.99
CA TYR A 282 -14.51 -0.06 18.50
C TYR A 282 -14.98 -1.26 19.33
N LEU A 283 -14.99 -1.13 20.67
CA LEU A 283 -15.48 -2.18 21.56
C LEU A 283 -16.97 -2.50 21.37
N TRP A 284 -17.77 -1.49 21.03
CA TRP A 284 -19.18 -1.67 20.66
C TRP A 284 -19.33 -2.36 19.30
N ALA A 285 -18.62 -1.89 18.26
CA ALA A 285 -18.70 -2.48 16.92
C ALA A 285 -18.35 -3.98 16.89
N LYS A 286 -17.42 -4.42 17.75
CA LYS A 286 -17.07 -5.85 17.94
C LYS A 286 -18.20 -6.71 18.53
N ARG A 287 -19.13 -6.09 19.27
CA ARG A 287 -20.23 -6.78 19.97
C ARG A 287 -21.55 -6.72 19.20
N LEU A 288 -21.62 -5.94 18.12
CA LEU A 288 -22.80 -5.90 17.27
C LEU A 288 -23.09 -7.29 16.68
N PRO A 289 -24.36 -7.70 16.58
CA PRO A 289 -24.71 -8.96 15.92
C PRO A 289 -24.27 -8.97 14.45
N ALA A 290 -24.20 -10.17 13.87
CA ALA A 290 -24.08 -10.33 12.42
C ALA A 290 -25.38 -9.86 11.73
N GLY A 291 -25.27 -9.31 10.52
CA GLY A 291 -26.40 -8.74 9.79
C GLY A 291 -26.07 -7.38 9.20
N GLY A 292 -26.93 -6.90 8.28
CA GLY A 292 -26.65 -5.74 7.42
C GLY A 292 -26.09 -4.51 8.15
N SER A 293 -26.71 -4.10 9.27
CA SER A 293 -26.24 -2.93 10.03
C SER A 293 -24.93 -3.17 10.78
N GLY A 294 -24.80 -4.31 11.46
CA GLY A 294 -23.57 -4.66 12.18
C GLY A 294 -22.38 -4.84 11.24
N ASP A 295 -22.61 -5.48 10.10
CA ASP A 295 -21.61 -5.69 9.06
C ASP A 295 -21.20 -4.37 8.39
N ALA A 296 -22.14 -3.45 8.13
CA ALA A 296 -21.84 -2.13 7.59
C ALA A 296 -20.96 -1.29 8.54
N VAL A 297 -21.27 -1.27 9.85
CA VAL A 297 -20.44 -0.58 10.85
C VAL A 297 -19.03 -1.17 10.89
N ARG A 298 -18.92 -2.51 10.94
CA ARG A 298 -17.62 -3.21 10.96
C ARG A 298 -16.81 -2.95 9.70
N ALA A 299 -17.42 -3.05 8.53
CA ALA A 299 -16.75 -2.86 7.25
C ALA A 299 -16.07 -1.49 7.19
N ILE A 300 -16.81 -0.41 7.49
CA ILE A 300 -16.27 0.95 7.41
C ILE A 300 -15.23 1.20 8.51
N LEU A 301 -15.53 0.88 9.77
CA LEU A 301 -14.61 1.13 10.88
C LEU A 301 -13.30 0.35 10.72
N PHE A 302 -13.38 -0.92 10.34
CA PHE A 302 -12.21 -1.78 10.20
C PHE A 302 -11.41 -1.46 8.94
N ALA A 303 -12.05 -1.11 7.83
CA ALA A 303 -11.35 -0.60 6.64
C ALA A 303 -10.62 0.71 6.94
N HIS A 304 -11.29 1.65 7.62
CA HIS A 304 -10.70 2.91 8.04
C HIS A 304 -9.49 2.69 8.98
N HIS A 305 -9.56 1.71 9.89
CA HIS A 305 -8.39 1.33 10.70
C HIS A 305 -7.27 0.70 9.87
N ALA A 306 -7.59 -0.23 8.97
CA ALA A 306 -6.62 -0.95 8.15
C ALA A 306 -5.86 -0.04 7.18
N ALA A 307 -6.49 1.04 6.70
CA ALA A 307 -5.86 2.03 5.84
C ALA A 307 -4.79 2.88 6.57
N ARG A 308 -4.84 2.97 7.90
CA ARG A 308 -3.94 3.84 8.70
C ARG A 308 -2.63 3.20 9.10
N GLY A 309 -2.53 1.87 9.08
CA GLY A 309 -1.33 1.18 9.52
C GLY A 309 -1.42 -0.34 9.40
N PRO A 310 -0.30 -1.02 9.65
CA PRO A 310 -0.27 -2.47 9.60
C PRO A 310 -1.10 -3.04 10.76
N VAL A 311 -1.89 -4.06 10.45
CA VAL A 311 -2.78 -4.70 11.40
C VAL A 311 -2.16 -6.01 11.88
N HIS A 312 -2.17 -6.25 13.19
CA HIS A 312 -1.67 -7.51 13.74
C HIS A 312 -2.48 -8.72 13.24
N LYS A 313 -1.81 -9.82 12.89
CA LYS A 313 -2.41 -11.02 12.28
C LYS A 313 -3.58 -11.66 13.04
N THR A 314 -3.68 -11.43 14.35
CA THR A 314 -4.77 -11.95 15.20
C THR A 314 -5.92 -10.97 15.38
N SER A 315 -5.83 -9.78 14.79
CA SER A 315 -6.87 -8.76 14.90
C SER A 315 -8.15 -9.20 14.18
N VAL A 316 -9.30 -8.89 14.78
CA VAL A 316 -10.61 -9.10 14.16
C VAL A 316 -10.77 -8.31 12.86
N VAL A 317 -10.03 -7.20 12.72
CA VAL A 317 -10.04 -6.32 11.53
C VAL A 317 -9.76 -7.11 10.25
N ILE A 318 -8.84 -8.08 10.27
CA ILE A 318 -8.46 -8.88 9.09
C ILE A 318 -9.64 -9.73 8.56
N ARG A 319 -10.63 -10.02 9.40
CA ARG A 319 -11.81 -10.81 8.99
C ARG A 319 -12.85 -9.99 8.23
N HIS A 320 -12.70 -8.67 8.23
CA HIS A 320 -13.74 -7.75 7.77
C HIS A 320 -13.20 -6.64 6.86
N ALA A 321 -11.89 -6.53 6.70
CA ALA A 321 -11.25 -5.52 5.87
C ALA A 321 -9.96 -6.06 5.24
N ASP A 322 -9.72 -5.66 4.00
CA ASP A 322 -8.42 -5.81 3.38
C ASP A 322 -7.40 -4.95 4.11
N VAL A 323 -6.22 -5.51 4.35
CA VAL A 323 -5.12 -4.83 5.04
C VAL A 323 -4.05 -4.49 4.01
N PRO A 324 -4.04 -3.27 3.43
CA PRO A 324 -3.11 -2.90 2.35
C PRO A 324 -1.68 -2.68 2.85
N LEU A 325 -1.50 -2.54 4.17
CA LEU A 325 -0.21 -2.23 4.79
C LEU A 325 0.31 -3.41 5.61
N VAL A 326 1.56 -3.78 5.37
CA VAL A 326 2.31 -4.79 6.14
C VAL A 326 3.40 -4.12 6.96
N SER A 327 3.77 -4.75 8.08
CA SER A 327 4.85 -4.23 8.92
C SER A 327 6.24 -4.64 8.41
N LEU A 328 7.27 -3.88 8.78
CA LEU A 328 8.66 -4.28 8.52
C LEU A 328 9.00 -5.68 9.09
N ALA A 329 8.44 -6.02 10.26
CA ALA A 329 8.65 -7.32 10.88
C ALA A 329 8.06 -8.47 10.06
N GLU A 330 6.89 -8.24 9.45
CA GLU A 330 6.23 -9.21 8.59
C GLU A 330 7.02 -9.44 7.29
N ILE A 331 7.45 -8.36 6.61
CA ILE A 331 8.29 -8.46 5.42
C ILE A 331 9.60 -9.20 5.76
N ALA A 332 10.22 -8.84 6.88
CA ALA A 332 11.46 -9.45 7.35
C ALA A 332 11.32 -10.96 7.59
N ALA A 333 10.24 -11.38 8.26
CA ALA A 333 9.93 -12.79 8.47
C ALA A 333 9.74 -13.54 7.14
N GLN A 334 8.99 -12.97 6.20
CA GLN A 334 8.78 -13.55 4.86
C GLN A 334 10.08 -13.70 4.06
N CYS A 335 11.02 -12.78 4.23
CA CYS A 335 12.30 -12.80 3.52
C CYS A 335 13.41 -13.57 4.28
N GLY A 336 13.14 -14.07 5.50
CA GLY A 336 14.16 -14.64 6.38
C GLY A 336 15.26 -13.64 6.78
N ARG A 337 14.90 -12.36 6.95
CA ARG A 337 15.81 -11.25 7.26
C ARG A 337 15.43 -10.57 8.57
N ARG A 338 16.26 -9.61 8.98
CA ARG A 338 15.99 -8.73 10.12
C ARG A 338 15.22 -7.47 9.67
N PRO A 339 14.36 -6.88 10.53
CA PRO A 339 13.63 -5.65 10.20
C PRO A 339 14.55 -4.48 9.80
N GLU A 340 15.71 -4.31 10.45
CA GLU A 340 16.66 -3.24 10.14
C GLU A 340 17.22 -3.36 8.71
N PHE A 341 17.38 -4.61 8.23
CA PHE A 341 17.83 -4.88 6.87
C PHE A 341 16.77 -4.49 5.84
N VAL A 342 15.51 -4.86 6.09
CA VAL A 342 14.37 -4.51 5.21
C VAL A 342 14.15 -3.00 5.20
N ALA A 343 14.31 -2.32 6.34
CA ALA A 343 14.21 -0.87 6.44
C ALA A 343 15.17 -0.14 5.48
N GLY A 344 16.37 -0.70 5.25
CA GLY A 344 17.31 -0.19 4.25
C GLY A 344 16.73 -0.18 2.84
N TYR A 345 16.05 -1.26 2.43
CA TYR A 345 15.43 -1.37 1.11
C TYR A 345 14.22 -0.46 0.96
N VAL A 346 13.37 -0.34 1.99
CA VAL A 346 12.25 0.60 1.98
C VAL A 346 12.75 2.03 1.74
N LYS A 347 13.81 2.45 2.44
CA LYS A 347 14.44 3.76 2.22
C LYS A 347 15.05 3.89 0.84
N ALA A 348 15.72 2.84 0.35
CA ALA A 348 16.32 2.83 -0.97
C ALA A 348 15.29 2.94 -2.11
N LEU A 349 14.08 2.41 -1.91
CA LEU A 349 12.96 2.54 -2.85
C LEU A 349 12.20 3.87 -2.70
N GLY A 350 12.52 4.70 -1.70
CA GLY A 350 11.77 5.93 -1.43
C GLY A 350 10.36 5.68 -0.86
N ALA A 351 10.08 4.45 -0.41
CA ALA A 351 8.78 4.04 0.12
C ALA A 351 8.66 4.23 1.64
N TRP A 352 9.54 5.03 2.24
CA TRP A 352 9.49 5.31 3.68
C TRP A 352 8.38 6.33 3.97
N PRO A 353 7.45 6.06 4.91
CA PRO A 353 6.37 7.00 5.20
C PRO A 353 6.88 8.36 5.69
N GLU A 354 6.25 9.45 5.25
CA GLU A 354 6.64 10.83 5.58
C GLU A 354 6.49 11.15 7.08
N ARG A 355 5.49 10.54 7.73
CA ARG A 355 5.16 10.77 9.14
C ARG A 355 5.39 9.50 9.95
N THR A 356 6.60 9.34 10.48
CA THR A 356 6.91 8.27 11.45
C THR A 356 7.16 8.85 12.83
N LYS A 357 6.50 8.32 13.86
CA LYS A 357 6.84 8.55 15.27
C LYS A 357 7.67 7.39 15.81
N ARG A 358 8.56 7.68 16.76
CA ARG A 358 9.39 6.66 17.41
C ARG A 358 8.51 5.73 18.24
N GLY A 359 8.70 4.42 18.10
CA GLY A 359 7.87 3.40 18.77
C GLY A 359 6.62 2.98 17.99
N THR A 360 6.38 3.59 16.82
CA THR A 360 5.18 3.36 16.03
C THR A 360 5.46 2.43 14.84
N PRO A 361 4.69 1.32 14.67
CA PRO A 361 4.74 0.48 13.48
C PRO A 361 4.68 1.26 12.17
N ILE A 362 5.60 0.91 11.28
CA ILE A 362 5.68 1.47 9.94
C ILE A 362 4.89 0.56 9.00
N GLY A 363 3.82 1.11 8.42
CA GLY A 363 3.04 0.45 7.38
C GLY A 363 3.70 0.61 6.02
N ILE A 364 3.96 -0.50 5.35
CA ILE A 364 4.53 -0.57 4.00
C ILE A 364 3.52 -1.24 3.09
N THR A 365 3.36 -0.74 1.87
CA THR A 365 2.40 -1.32 0.93
C THR A 365 2.78 -2.76 0.55
N ARG A 366 1.79 -3.60 0.23
CA ARG A 366 2.04 -4.97 -0.22
C ARG A 366 2.84 -5.03 -1.51
N GLU A 367 2.69 -4.04 -2.38
CA GLU A 367 3.44 -3.90 -3.63
C GLU A 367 4.93 -3.67 -3.34
N THR A 368 5.26 -2.73 -2.44
CA THR A 368 6.65 -2.48 -2.02
C THR A 368 7.23 -3.73 -1.37
N ALA A 369 6.46 -4.42 -0.51
CA ALA A 369 6.92 -5.67 0.10
C ALA A 369 7.26 -6.75 -0.95
N ALA A 370 6.41 -6.90 -1.98
CA ALA A 370 6.64 -7.83 -3.08
C ALA A 370 7.88 -7.44 -3.92
N GLU A 371 8.09 -6.15 -4.16
CA GLU A 371 9.28 -5.64 -4.86
C GLU A 371 10.57 -5.94 -4.08
N ILE A 372 10.57 -5.71 -2.76
CA ILE A 372 11.72 -6.04 -1.89
C ILE A 372 12.02 -7.54 -1.96
N ARG A 373 11.00 -8.40 -1.90
CA ARG A 373 11.20 -9.85 -2.02
C ARG A 373 11.82 -10.20 -3.37
N ALA A 374 11.28 -9.67 -4.48
CA ALA A 374 11.80 -9.93 -5.82
C ALA A 374 13.27 -9.47 -5.96
N LEU A 375 13.63 -8.32 -5.37
CA LEU A 375 15.01 -7.81 -5.32
C LEU A 375 15.96 -8.75 -4.59
N LEU A 376 15.51 -9.38 -3.51
CA LEU A 376 16.33 -10.32 -2.74
C LEU A 376 16.46 -11.67 -3.43
N ASP A 377 15.39 -12.15 -4.08
CA ASP A 377 15.38 -13.42 -4.80
C ASP A 377 16.32 -13.41 -6.02
N ARG A 378 16.45 -12.26 -6.68
CA ARG A 378 17.33 -12.07 -7.84
C ARG A 378 18.75 -11.64 -7.50
N ALA A 379 19.08 -11.50 -6.21
CA ALA A 379 20.39 -11.04 -5.77
C ALA A 379 21.47 -12.13 -5.97
N VAL A 380 22.54 -11.77 -6.68
CA VAL A 380 23.73 -12.61 -6.89
C VAL A 380 24.91 -11.94 -6.19
N ARG A 381 25.56 -12.62 -5.24
CA ARG A 381 26.72 -12.06 -4.54
C ARG A 381 27.98 -12.16 -5.42
N ALA A 382 28.97 -11.32 -5.12
CA ALA A 382 30.24 -11.33 -5.86
C ALA A 382 30.95 -12.70 -5.93
N ASP A 383 30.74 -13.58 -4.94
CA ASP A 383 31.31 -14.93 -4.95
C ASP A 383 30.59 -15.89 -5.89
N ASP A 384 29.29 -15.69 -6.14
CA ASP A 384 28.46 -16.49 -7.04
C ASP A 384 28.47 -15.97 -8.49
N LEU A 385 28.89 -14.71 -8.67
CA LEU A 385 28.97 -14.07 -9.99
C LEU A 385 29.81 -14.85 -11.03
N PRO A 386 30.99 -15.43 -10.71
CA PRO A 386 31.76 -16.20 -11.68
C PRO A 386 30.98 -17.41 -12.21
N ALA A 387 30.24 -18.11 -11.34
CA ALA A 387 29.40 -19.24 -11.73
C ALA A 387 28.24 -18.78 -12.62
N ALA A 388 27.57 -17.68 -12.24
CA ALA A 388 26.48 -17.10 -13.04
C ALA A 388 26.94 -16.65 -14.44
N LEU A 389 28.16 -16.17 -14.57
CA LEU A 389 28.76 -15.77 -15.86
C LEU A 389 29.39 -16.93 -16.64
N GLY A 390 29.58 -18.10 -16.03
CA GLY A 390 30.34 -19.20 -16.61
C GLY A 390 31.82 -18.84 -16.83
N LEU A 391 32.46 -18.16 -15.87
CA LEU A 391 33.84 -17.67 -15.98
C LEU A 391 34.67 -17.97 -14.73
N ALA A 392 36.01 -17.92 -14.88
CA ALA A 392 36.91 -17.94 -13.73
C ALA A 392 36.83 -16.62 -12.94
N LYS A 393 37.10 -16.68 -11.62
CA LYS A 393 37.02 -15.54 -10.68
C LYS A 393 37.74 -14.28 -11.16
N ARG A 394 38.95 -14.43 -11.71
CA ARG A 394 39.74 -13.30 -12.26
C ARG A 394 39.06 -12.63 -13.45
N GLN A 395 38.46 -13.41 -14.35
CA GLN A 395 37.79 -12.90 -15.56
C GLN A 395 36.50 -12.18 -15.19
N ALA A 396 35.70 -12.74 -14.27
CA ALA A 396 34.50 -12.09 -13.75
C ALA A 396 34.82 -10.71 -13.15
N ARG A 397 35.85 -10.62 -12.30
CA ARG A 397 36.33 -9.33 -11.73
C ARG A 397 36.72 -8.31 -12.81
N MET A 398 37.33 -8.75 -13.90
CA MET A 398 37.69 -7.84 -15.01
C MET A 398 36.45 -7.27 -15.71
N LEU A 399 35.35 -8.03 -15.81
CA LEU A 399 34.09 -7.54 -16.38
C LEU A 399 33.38 -6.55 -15.46
N VAL A 400 33.44 -6.76 -14.14
CA VAL A 400 32.93 -5.81 -13.14
C VAL A 400 33.72 -4.51 -13.19
N ALA A 401 35.06 -4.57 -13.19
CA ALA A 401 35.94 -3.41 -13.29
C ALA A 401 35.72 -2.61 -14.58
N ALA A 402 35.41 -3.30 -15.69
CA ALA A 402 35.06 -2.68 -16.96
C ALA A 402 33.60 -2.19 -17.04
N ARG A 403 32.81 -2.31 -15.96
CA ARG A 403 31.38 -1.95 -15.89
C ARG A 403 30.50 -2.63 -16.95
N ILE A 404 30.96 -3.78 -17.47
CA ILE A 404 30.18 -4.61 -18.40
C ILE A 404 29.04 -5.31 -17.64
N VAL A 405 29.31 -5.73 -16.40
CA VAL A 405 28.32 -6.23 -15.45
C VAL A 405 28.42 -5.35 -14.19
N PRO A 406 27.73 -4.20 -14.14
CA PRO A 406 27.81 -3.32 -12.99
C PRO A 406 27.06 -3.92 -11.78
N PRO A 407 27.56 -3.73 -10.54
CA PRO A 407 26.78 -4.03 -9.35
C PRO A 407 25.45 -3.26 -9.35
N ALA A 408 24.40 -3.90 -8.83
CA ALA A 408 23.07 -3.31 -8.76
C ALA A 408 23.01 -2.25 -7.65
N GLU A 409 22.79 -1.00 -8.06
CA GLU A 409 22.88 0.18 -7.19
C GLU A 409 21.88 0.15 -6.02
N ILE A 410 20.73 -0.49 -6.21
CA ILE A 410 19.68 -0.60 -5.20
C ILE A 410 20.17 -1.24 -3.90
N HIS A 411 21.02 -2.28 -3.98
CA HIS A 411 21.58 -2.93 -2.79
C HIS A 411 22.54 -2.00 -2.04
N ARG A 412 23.32 -1.18 -2.77
CA ARG A 412 24.21 -0.18 -2.19
C ARG A 412 23.41 0.91 -1.47
N ARG A 413 22.37 1.45 -2.12
CA ARG A 413 21.44 2.42 -1.52
C ARG A 413 20.75 1.87 -0.28
N ALA A 414 20.50 0.56 -0.22
CA ALA A 414 19.97 -0.13 0.95
C ALA A 414 21.00 -0.35 2.07
N GLY A 415 22.24 0.12 1.91
CA GLY A 415 23.31 0.04 2.92
C GLY A 415 24.17 -1.24 2.84
N ILE A 416 24.03 -2.04 1.78
CA ILE A 416 24.86 -3.24 1.59
C ILE A 416 26.23 -2.82 1.06
N LYS A 417 27.27 -3.08 1.86
CA LYS A 417 28.67 -2.75 1.51
C LYS A 417 29.27 -3.70 0.47
N ALA A 418 28.82 -4.95 0.45
CA ALA A 418 29.30 -5.95 -0.51
C ALA A 418 28.72 -5.67 -1.91
N GLU A 419 29.47 -6.02 -2.95
CA GLU A 419 28.95 -6.00 -4.31
C GLU A 419 27.88 -7.09 -4.50
N VAL A 420 26.70 -6.66 -4.90
CA VAL A 420 25.55 -7.50 -5.22
C VAL A 420 25.09 -7.15 -6.64
N PHE A 421 24.76 -8.18 -7.40
CA PHE A 421 24.36 -8.10 -8.79
C PHE A 421 22.93 -8.60 -8.93
N ASP A 422 22.27 -8.18 -10.00
CA ASP A 422 20.93 -8.61 -10.34
C ASP A 422 21.01 -9.75 -11.36
N ARG A 423 20.39 -10.90 -11.06
CA ARG A 423 20.38 -12.06 -11.96
C ARG A 423 19.79 -11.73 -13.33
N GLY A 424 18.68 -10.99 -13.38
CA GLY A 424 18.07 -10.57 -14.64
C GLY A 424 18.97 -9.63 -15.44
N ALA A 425 19.71 -8.74 -14.78
CA ALA A 425 20.70 -7.90 -15.46
C ALA A 425 21.89 -8.71 -16.00
N ILE A 426 22.36 -9.73 -15.26
CA ILE A 426 23.39 -10.66 -15.74
C ILE A 426 22.89 -11.39 -16.99
N ASP A 427 21.68 -11.96 -16.93
CA ASP A 427 21.07 -12.69 -18.04
C ASP A 427 20.87 -11.78 -19.25
N ALA A 428 20.48 -10.53 -19.05
CA ALA A 428 20.35 -9.53 -20.12
C ALA A 428 21.70 -9.21 -20.79
N VAL A 429 22.78 -9.11 -20.01
CA VAL A 429 24.14 -8.93 -20.56
C VAL A 429 24.56 -10.17 -21.36
N LEU A 430 24.31 -11.37 -20.84
CA LEU A 430 24.60 -12.62 -21.54
C LEU A 430 23.81 -12.73 -22.86
N ALA A 431 22.52 -12.40 -22.84
CA ALA A 431 21.66 -12.39 -24.02
C ALA A 431 22.15 -11.37 -25.07
N ARG A 432 22.55 -10.18 -24.64
CA ARG A 432 23.10 -9.14 -25.52
C ARG A 432 24.44 -9.56 -26.14
N LEU A 433 25.30 -10.20 -25.37
CA LEU A 433 26.58 -10.73 -25.88
C LEU A 433 26.36 -11.93 -26.82
N ARG A 434 25.34 -12.76 -26.56
CA ARG A 434 24.98 -13.89 -27.42
C ARG A 434 24.49 -13.44 -28.80
N GLY A 435 23.62 -12.44 -28.85
CA GLY A 435 22.97 -12.02 -30.10
C GLY A 435 22.19 -13.17 -30.77
N PRO A 436 22.15 -13.24 -32.12
CA PRO A 436 21.39 -14.26 -32.85
C PRO A 436 22.10 -15.62 -32.98
N ALA A 437 23.15 -15.87 -32.18
CA ALA A 437 23.97 -17.07 -32.32
C ALA A 437 23.17 -18.37 -32.09
N PRO A 438 23.23 -19.34 -33.03
CA PRO A 438 22.55 -20.63 -32.89
C PRO A 438 23.18 -21.47 -31.76
N THR A 439 22.37 -22.33 -31.15
CA THR A 439 22.84 -23.31 -30.17
C THR A 439 23.31 -24.58 -30.87
N VAL A 440 24.46 -25.11 -30.49
CA VAL A 440 25.09 -26.31 -31.07
C VAL A 440 25.48 -27.31 -29.97
N GLU A 441 25.51 -28.60 -30.31
CA GLU A 441 25.88 -29.68 -29.36
C GLU A 441 27.41 -29.75 -29.14
N ALA A 442 28.19 -29.51 -30.21
CA ALA A 442 29.64 -29.57 -30.19
C ALA A 442 30.25 -28.38 -30.92
N ALA A 443 31.48 -28.00 -30.54
CA ALA A 443 32.18 -26.88 -31.14
C ALA A 443 32.58 -27.21 -32.60
N PRO A 444 32.07 -26.45 -33.60
CA PRO A 444 32.50 -26.63 -35.00
C PRO A 444 33.99 -26.38 -35.16
N ALA A 445 34.61 -27.01 -36.16
CA ALA A 445 36.02 -26.83 -36.47
C ALA A 445 36.35 -25.33 -36.68
N GLY A 446 37.41 -24.86 -36.02
CA GLY A 446 37.85 -23.45 -36.06
C GLY A 446 37.23 -22.54 -35.00
N LEU A 447 36.10 -22.92 -34.40
CA LEU A 447 35.47 -22.14 -33.32
C LEU A 447 35.96 -22.61 -31.95
N LEU A 448 36.32 -21.65 -31.10
CA LEU A 448 36.82 -21.91 -29.75
C LEU A 448 35.93 -21.24 -28.69
N PRO A 449 35.83 -21.82 -27.49
CA PRO A 449 35.21 -21.15 -26.34
C PRO A 449 35.82 -19.77 -26.09
N LEU A 450 35.00 -18.79 -25.73
CA LEU A 450 35.33 -17.36 -25.69
C LEU A 450 36.64 -17.07 -24.98
N ALA A 451 36.88 -17.68 -23.80
CA ALA A 451 38.11 -17.49 -23.05
C ALA A 451 39.36 -17.93 -23.84
N ARG A 452 39.29 -19.09 -24.51
CA ARG A 452 40.37 -19.64 -25.33
C ARG A 452 40.53 -18.85 -26.64
N ALA A 453 39.42 -18.51 -27.30
CA ALA A 453 39.42 -17.67 -28.51
C ALA A 453 40.09 -16.31 -28.23
N SER A 454 39.78 -15.68 -27.09
CA SER A 454 40.36 -14.40 -26.67
C SER A 454 41.88 -14.46 -26.50
N GLN A 455 42.41 -15.56 -25.96
CA GLN A 455 43.85 -15.78 -25.83
C GLN A 455 44.53 -15.91 -27.21
N HIS A 456 43.92 -16.65 -28.14
CA HIS A 456 44.46 -16.87 -29.49
C HIS A 456 44.33 -15.64 -30.39
N GLY A 457 43.34 -14.78 -30.12
CA GLY A 457 43.13 -13.51 -30.80
C GLY A 457 44.07 -12.38 -30.36
N LYS A 458 44.89 -12.60 -29.32
CA LYS A 458 45.82 -11.60 -28.74
C LYS A 458 45.14 -10.25 -28.42
N VAL A 459 43.94 -10.29 -27.85
CA VAL A 459 43.21 -9.14 -27.30
C VAL A 459 43.41 -9.11 -25.77
N ASP A 460 42.94 -8.07 -25.08
CA ASP A 460 42.86 -7.93 -23.61
C ASP A 460 41.99 -9.00 -22.91
N GLY A 461 42.13 -10.26 -23.32
CA GLY A 461 41.38 -11.41 -22.85
C GLY A 461 39.87 -11.27 -23.03
N VAL A 462 39.14 -11.95 -22.15
CA VAL A 462 37.67 -11.98 -22.12
C VAL A 462 37.07 -10.57 -22.09
N ARG A 463 37.68 -9.63 -21.36
CA ARG A 463 37.21 -8.24 -21.26
C ARG A 463 37.18 -7.56 -22.64
N GLY A 464 38.30 -7.60 -23.36
CA GLY A 464 38.40 -6.95 -24.66
C GLY A 464 37.46 -7.58 -25.69
N THR A 465 37.36 -8.90 -25.69
CA THR A 465 36.43 -9.64 -26.57
C THR A 465 34.98 -9.27 -26.28
N CYS A 466 34.54 -9.26 -25.02
CA CYS A 466 33.19 -8.81 -24.65
C CYS A 466 32.94 -7.36 -25.07
N ALA A 467 33.90 -6.46 -24.90
CA ALA A 467 33.78 -5.07 -25.32
C ALA A 467 33.66 -4.91 -26.84
N MET A 468 34.33 -5.77 -27.63
CA MET A 468 34.21 -5.79 -29.09
C MET A 468 32.83 -6.31 -29.54
N ILE A 469 32.30 -7.32 -28.84
CA ILE A 469 30.95 -7.84 -29.12
C ILE A 469 29.89 -6.77 -28.83
N LEU A 470 29.97 -6.13 -27.65
CA LEU A 470 29.04 -5.06 -27.27
C LEU A 470 29.12 -3.84 -28.19
N ALA A 471 30.28 -3.57 -28.77
CA ALA A 471 30.48 -2.52 -29.77
C ALA A 471 30.00 -2.93 -31.18
N GLY A 472 29.47 -4.14 -31.37
CA GLY A 472 29.00 -4.65 -32.66
C GLY A 472 30.11 -5.04 -33.64
N GLN A 473 31.37 -5.03 -33.21
CA GLN A 473 32.55 -5.28 -34.03
C GLN A 473 32.87 -6.77 -34.17
N LEU A 474 32.32 -7.58 -33.28
CA LEU A 474 32.52 -9.01 -33.20
C LEU A 474 31.17 -9.66 -32.90
N ARG A 475 30.92 -10.85 -33.44
CA ARG A 475 29.71 -11.61 -33.17
C ARG A 475 30.07 -12.99 -32.66
N VAL A 476 29.30 -13.47 -31.68
CA VAL A 476 29.34 -14.88 -31.28
C VAL A 476 28.79 -15.71 -32.43
N ARG A 477 29.51 -16.77 -32.83
CA ARG A 477 29.14 -17.60 -33.99
C ARG A 477 28.19 -18.73 -33.61
N ALA A 478 28.35 -19.28 -32.42
CA ALA A 478 27.50 -20.34 -31.88
C ALA A 478 27.57 -20.37 -30.34
N VAL A 479 26.63 -21.06 -29.70
CA VAL A 479 26.63 -21.31 -28.26
C VAL A 479 26.52 -22.81 -27.99
N LEU A 480 27.45 -23.37 -27.21
CA LEU A 480 27.39 -24.75 -26.76
C LEU A 480 26.19 -24.98 -25.84
N ARG A 481 25.43 -26.04 -26.06
CA ARG A 481 24.24 -26.38 -25.25
C ARG A 481 24.59 -26.65 -23.78
N ASP A 482 25.61 -27.46 -23.53
CA ASP A 482 25.93 -27.97 -22.19
C ASP A 482 26.99 -27.15 -21.44
N ALA A 483 27.26 -25.91 -21.88
CA ALA A 483 28.23 -25.03 -21.26
C ALA A 483 27.56 -23.76 -20.72
N PRO A 484 27.73 -23.43 -19.43
CA PRO A 484 27.06 -22.28 -18.83
C PRO A 484 27.66 -20.95 -19.27
N GLY A 485 26.80 -19.95 -19.44
CA GLY A 485 27.19 -18.55 -19.63
C GLY A 485 28.21 -18.34 -20.76
N LEU A 486 29.22 -17.51 -20.48
CA LEU A 486 30.25 -17.14 -21.45
C LEU A 486 31.21 -18.29 -21.80
N ALA A 487 31.31 -19.33 -20.98
CA ALA A 487 32.10 -20.53 -21.33
C ALA A 487 31.52 -21.24 -22.56
N GLY A 488 30.21 -21.15 -22.79
CA GLY A 488 29.57 -21.75 -23.95
C GLY A 488 29.69 -20.95 -25.24
N PHE A 489 30.15 -19.69 -25.19
CA PHE A 489 30.16 -18.83 -26.37
C PHE A 489 31.33 -19.19 -27.28
N LEU A 490 31.03 -19.49 -28.54
CA LEU A 490 32.02 -19.92 -29.53
C LEU A 490 32.33 -18.79 -30.51
N LEU A 491 33.62 -18.51 -30.67
CA LEU A 491 34.14 -17.49 -31.57
C LEU A 491 35.28 -18.03 -32.41
N ASP A 492 35.43 -17.47 -33.60
CA ASP A 492 36.61 -17.69 -34.44
C ASP A 492 37.74 -16.74 -33.97
N PRO A 493 38.93 -17.26 -33.61
CA PRO A 493 40.09 -16.42 -33.32
C PRO A 493 40.48 -15.46 -34.46
N GLU A 494 40.22 -15.81 -35.72
CA GLU A 494 40.49 -14.92 -36.86
C GLU A 494 39.53 -13.73 -36.89
N ASP A 495 38.24 -13.94 -36.56
CA ASP A 495 37.27 -12.84 -36.43
C ASP A 495 37.72 -11.84 -35.36
N ILE A 496 38.27 -12.34 -34.24
CA ILE A 496 38.82 -11.51 -33.17
C ILE A 496 40.02 -10.70 -33.70
N ARG A 497 40.94 -11.31 -34.44
CA ARG A 497 42.10 -10.60 -35.01
C ARG A 497 41.69 -9.58 -36.07
N ALA A 498 40.71 -9.90 -36.91
CA ALA A 498 40.15 -9.00 -37.89
C ALA A 498 39.50 -7.77 -37.21
N ALA A 499 38.63 -8.01 -36.23
CA ALA A 499 37.96 -6.96 -35.47
C ALA A 499 38.93 -6.10 -34.64
N ARG A 500 40.05 -6.69 -34.18
CA ARG A 500 41.15 -5.97 -33.51
C ARG A 500 41.89 -5.05 -34.48
N ARG A 501 42.21 -5.54 -35.69
CA ARG A 501 42.86 -4.74 -36.74
C ARG A 501 42.01 -3.53 -37.15
N SER A 502 40.70 -3.72 -37.30
CA SER A 502 39.78 -2.61 -37.59
C SER A 502 39.68 -1.59 -36.46
N ARG A 503 39.92 -1.98 -35.19
CA ARG A 503 39.94 -1.06 -34.04
C ARG A 503 41.22 -0.25 -33.92
N GLY A 504 42.35 -0.76 -34.42
CA GLY A 504 43.67 -0.14 -34.33
C GLY A 504 43.97 0.92 -35.40
N GLY A 505 42.94 1.43 -36.10
CA GLY A 505 43.11 2.43 -37.17
C GLY A 505 43.35 1.85 -38.56
N GLY A 506 43.46 0.53 -38.71
CA GLY A 506 43.88 -0.10 -39.96
C GLY A 506 45.37 0.12 -40.22
N GLY A 507 46.09 -0.96 -40.54
CA GLY A 507 47.53 -0.89 -40.78
C GLY A 507 48.11 -2.27 -40.96
N LEU A 508 49.22 -2.34 -41.68
CA LEU A 508 49.96 -3.55 -41.98
C LEU A 508 50.86 -3.92 -40.82
N THR A 509 50.95 -5.20 -40.51
CA THR A 509 51.96 -5.74 -39.60
C THR A 509 53.35 -5.61 -40.21
N LEU A 510 54.40 -5.59 -39.36
CA LEU A 510 55.80 -5.55 -39.85
C LEU A 510 56.13 -6.69 -40.83
N ALA A 511 55.48 -7.85 -40.71
CA ALA A 511 55.64 -8.96 -41.64
C ALA A 511 54.98 -8.71 -43.00
N GLU A 512 53.79 -8.09 -43.02
CA GLU A 512 53.11 -7.69 -44.26
C GLU A 512 53.88 -6.60 -44.99
N VAL A 513 54.34 -5.58 -44.25
CA VAL A 513 55.23 -4.54 -44.78
C VAL A 513 56.51 -5.16 -45.35
N GLY A 514 57.13 -6.08 -44.61
CA GLY A 514 58.38 -6.74 -45.02
C GLY A 514 58.24 -7.50 -46.34
N ARG A 515 57.13 -8.22 -46.54
CA ARG A 515 56.85 -8.86 -47.84
C ARG A 515 56.73 -7.84 -48.97
N ARG A 516 56.05 -6.73 -48.71
CA ARG A 516 55.77 -5.69 -49.70
C ARG A 516 57.05 -4.99 -50.16
N ILE A 517 57.88 -4.55 -49.22
CA ILE A 517 59.16 -3.88 -49.51
C ILE A 517 60.35 -4.86 -49.64
N THR A 518 60.12 -6.17 -49.66
CA THR A 518 61.13 -7.23 -49.85
C THR A 518 62.23 -7.29 -48.78
N VAL A 519 61.88 -7.15 -47.49
CA VAL A 519 62.83 -7.25 -46.37
C VAL A 519 62.27 -8.11 -45.22
N PRO A 520 63.13 -8.75 -44.41
CA PRO A 520 62.71 -9.44 -43.20
C PRO A 520 61.97 -8.52 -42.19
N SER A 521 61.02 -9.06 -41.42
CA SER A 521 60.16 -8.28 -40.53
C SER A 521 60.91 -7.58 -39.38
N ASP A 522 62.01 -8.16 -38.92
CA ASP A 522 62.93 -7.56 -37.95
C ASP A 522 63.62 -6.31 -38.51
N VAL A 523 63.96 -6.31 -39.81
CA VAL A 523 64.51 -5.14 -40.51
C VAL A 523 63.47 -4.03 -40.66
N VAL A 524 62.21 -4.36 -40.93
CA VAL A 524 61.12 -3.36 -40.91
C VAL A 524 61.02 -2.71 -39.53
N GLY A 525 61.13 -3.49 -38.46
CA GLY A 525 61.16 -2.97 -37.10
C GLY A 525 62.37 -2.06 -36.81
N LEU A 526 63.48 -2.19 -37.54
CA LEU A 526 64.61 -1.27 -37.46
C LEU A 526 64.35 0.01 -38.26
N ILE A 527 63.75 -0.10 -39.46
CA ILE A 527 63.35 1.04 -40.29
C ILE A 527 62.38 1.95 -39.53
N VAL A 528 61.40 1.37 -38.84
CA VAL A 528 60.46 2.13 -37.99
C VAL A 528 61.19 2.81 -36.82
N ARG A 529 62.10 2.09 -36.15
CA ARG A 529 62.88 2.65 -35.03
C ARG A 529 63.83 3.78 -35.45
N GLN A 530 64.33 3.76 -36.68
CA GLN A 530 65.17 4.80 -37.27
C GLN A 530 64.35 5.98 -37.81
N GLY A 531 63.02 5.95 -37.69
CA GLY A 531 62.14 7.04 -38.12
C GLY A 531 61.88 7.13 -39.62
N LEU A 532 62.38 6.19 -40.41
CA LEU A 532 62.18 6.17 -41.87
C LEU A 532 60.77 5.72 -42.28
N LEU A 533 60.10 4.93 -41.44
CA LEU A 533 58.73 4.49 -41.66
C LEU A 533 57.91 4.70 -40.39
N THR A 534 56.81 5.45 -40.49
CA THR A 534 55.95 5.71 -39.34
C THR A 534 55.14 4.48 -38.98
N GLY A 535 55.22 4.04 -37.71
CA GLY A 535 54.40 2.97 -37.16
C GLY A 535 53.77 3.38 -35.84
N THR A 536 52.56 2.90 -35.58
CA THR A 536 51.82 3.14 -34.35
C THR A 536 51.88 1.90 -33.46
N ALA A 537 52.37 2.06 -32.23
CA ALA A 537 52.32 0.99 -31.24
C ALA A 537 50.88 0.84 -30.73
N THR A 538 50.36 -0.39 -30.80
CA THR A 538 49.09 -0.76 -30.17
C THR A 538 49.26 -0.87 -28.66
N ALA A 539 48.14 -0.87 -27.91
CA ALA A 539 48.14 -1.00 -26.45
C ALA A 539 48.85 -2.28 -25.92
N CYS A 540 49.05 -3.29 -26.78
CA CYS A 540 49.77 -4.52 -26.46
C CYS A 540 51.22 -4.56 -26.97
N GLY A 541 51.78 -3.44 -27.43
CA GLY A 541 53.18 -3.30 -27.85
C GLY A 541 53.50 -3.80 -29.26
N GLU A 542 52.49 -4.21 -30.04
CA GLU A 542 52.65 -4.58 -31.46
C GLU A 542 52.61 -3.31 -32.33
N ILE A 543 53.54 -3.17 -33.27
CA ILE A 543 53.63 -2.01 -34.19
C ILE A 543 52.81 -2.29 -35.45
N LEU A 544 51.87 -1.40 -35.77
CA LEU A 544 51.13 -1.38 -37.03
C LEU A 544 51.61 -0.20 -37.88
N VAL A 545 51.79 -0.42 -39.18
CA VAL A 545 52.19 0.60 -40.14
C VAL A 545 50.97 1.03 -40.94
N PRO A 546 50.53 2.29 -40.86
CA PRO A 546 49.44 2.81 -41.70
C PRO A 546 49.75 2.65 -43.20
N GLU A 547 48.72 2.39 -44.01
CA GLU A 547 48.88 2.13 -45.45
C GLU A 547 49.44 3.35 -46.20
N ASP A 548 49.03 4.55 -45.78
CA ASP A 548 49.52 5.84 -46.28
C ASP A 548 50.98 6.09 -45.87
N ALA A 549 51.37 5.73 -44.65
CA ALA A 549 52.77 5.79 -44.21
C ALA A 549 53.66 4.84 -45.03
N LEU A 550 53.16 3.65 -45.37
CA LEU A 550 53.89 2.74 -46.27
C LEU A 550 53.94 3.30 -47.69
N ALA A 551 52.85 3.86 -48.22
CA ALA A 551 52.84 4.47 -49.54
C ALA A 551 53.80 5.67 -49.63
N ALA A 552 53.86 6.51 -48.60
CA ALA A 552 54.83 7.60 -48.49
C ALA A 552 56.27 7.07 -48.52
N PHE A 553 56.56 6.05 -47.71
CA PHE A 553 57.86 5.38 -47.74
C PHE A 553 58.17 4.79 -49.12
N GLU A 554 57.23 4.13 -49.79
CA GLU A 554 57.42 3.54 -51.13
C GLU A 554 57.62 4.62 -52.21
N SER A 555 57.12 5.84 -51.99
CA SER A 555 57.27 6.98 -52.91
C SER A 555 58.63 7.68 -52.80
N GLU A 556 59.17 7.77 -51.59
CA GLU A 556 60.41 8.48 -51.28
C GLU A 556 61.61 7.53 -51.26
N TYR A 557 61.39 6.29 -50.82
CA TYR A 557 62.43 5.31 -50.60
C TYR A 557 62.17 3.99 -51.33
N ALA A 558 63.24 3.26 -51.61
CA ALA A 558 63.15 1.90 -52.12
C ALA A 558 64.23 1.03 -51.48
N THR A 559 63.87 -0.20 -51.12
CA THR A 559 64.87 -1.19 -50.68
C THR A 559 65.58 -1.76 -51.91
N THR A 560 66.79 -2.29 -51.75
CA THR A 560 67.48 -2.99 -52.86
C THR A 560 66.65 -4.14 -53.42
N GLY A 561 65.90 -4.83 -52.57
CA GLY A 561 64.99 -5.91 -52.98
C GLY A 561 63.82 -5.40 -53.82
N ALA A 562 63.22 -4.27 -53.44
CA ALA A 562 62.18 -3.62 -54.21
C ALA A 562 62.70 -3.12 -55.56
N LEU A 563 63.85 -2.43 -55.59
CA LEU A 563 64.49 -1.98 -56.84
C LEU A 563 64.84 -3.15 -57.78
N ALA A 564 65.33 -4.26 -57.22
CA ALA A 564 65.62 -5.47 -57.99
C ALA A 564 64.36 -6.09 -58.60
N ARG A 565 63.24 -6.06 -57.87
CA ARG A 565 61.94 -6.49 -58.37
C ARG A 565 61.45 -5.56 -59.48
N ASP A 566 61.47 -4.24 -59.27
CA ASP A 566 61.00 -3.23 -60.21
C ASP A 566 61.77 -3.27 -61.55
N ILE A 567 63.07 -3.56 -61.50
CA ILE A 567 63.97 -3.55 -62.67
C ILE A 567 64.09 -4.93 -63.34
N GLY A 568 63.65 -6.00 -62.67
CA GLY A 568 63.82 -7.38 -63.14
C GLY A 568 65.28 -7.86 -63.08
N SER A 569 65.97 -7.61 -61.96
CA SER A 569 67.39 -7.95 -61.78
C SER A 569 67.65 -8.65 -60.43
N GLY A 570 68.87 -9.15 -60.24
CA GLY A 570 69.31 -9.68 -58.95
C GLY A 570 69.69 -8.56 -57.97
N ILE A 571 69.34 -8.72 -56.68
CA ILE A 571 69.63 -7.78 -55.58
C ILE A 571 71.11 -7.36 -55.55
N ARG A 572 72.02 -8.33 -55.76
CA ARG A 572 73.47 -8.09 -55.82
C ARG A 572 73.84 -7.06 -56.90
N TRP A 573 73.30 -7.21 -58.10
CA TRP A 573 73.67 -6.40 -59.26
C TRP A 573 73.10 -4.99 -59.19
N VAL A 574 71.89 -4.84 -58.64
CA VAL A 574 71.31 -3.52 -58.35
C VAL A 574 72.18 -2.76 -57.36
N ARG A 575 72.64 -3.43 -56.29
CA ARG A 575 73.52 -2.82 -55.32
C ARG A 575 74.88 -2.41 -55.91
N GLU A 576 75.56 -3.31 -56.63
CA GLU A 576 76.83 -2.99 -57.28
C GLU A 576 76.71 -1.84 -58.30
N ALA A 577 75.54 -1.69 -58.94
CA ALA A 577 75.28 -0.58 -59.85
C ALA A 577 75.05 0.75 -59.13
N LEU A 578 74.36 0.74 -57.99
CA LEU A 578 74.17 1.93 -57.13
C LEU A 578 75.50 2.36 -56.48
N ASP A 579 76.30 1.41 -55.98
CA ASP A 579 77.61 1.67 -55.40
C ASP A 579 78.58 2.25 -56.46
N ARG A 580 78.60 1.70 -57.69
CA ARG A 580 79.38 2.25 -58.81
C ARG A 580 78.91 3.63 -59.26
N ALA A 581 77.63 3.95 -59.07
CA ALA A 581 77.08 5.28 -59.31
C ALA A 581 77.39 6.27 -58.19
N GLY A 582 78.10 5.85 -57.12
CA GLY A 582 78.50 6.70 -56.01
C GLY A 582 77.37 7.06 -55.04
N ILE A 583 76.22 6.41 -55.16
CA ILE A 583 75.04 6.69 -54.34
C ILE A 583 75.21 6.01 -52.99
N LYS A 584 74.88 6.72 -51.92
CA LYS A 584 74.92 6.17 -50.56
C LYS A 584 73.53 5.76 -50.11
N PRO A 585 73.37 4.59 -49.45
CA PRO A 585 72.07 4.21 -48.91
C PRO A 585 71.71 5.11 -47.72
N VAL A 586 70.43 5.45 -47.63
CA VAL A 586 69.85 6.21 -46.51
C VAL A 586 69.82 5.35 -45.24
N PHE A 587 69.71 4.03 -45.39
CA PHE A 587 69.83 3.07 -44.30
C PHE A 587 70.49 1.78 -44.75
N ALA A 588 71.32 1.18 -43.90
CA ALA A 588 71.98 -0.09 -44.12
C ALA A 588 72.03 -0.93 -42.83
N THR A 589 71.67 -2.21 -42.90
CA THR A 589 71.83 -3.12 -41.76
C THR A 589 73.27 -3.63 -41.64
N ALA A 590 73.82 -3.73 -40.43
CA ALA A 590 75.13 -4.36 -40.22
C ALA A 590 75.05 -5.90 -40.33
N GLY A 591 76.09 -6.55 -40.88
CA GLY A 591 76.24 -8.02 -40.88
C GLY A 591 76.31 -8.68 -42.27
N ARG A 592 76.25 -10.02 -42.32
CA ARG A 592 76.46 -10.84 -43.54
C ARG A 592 75.35 -10.69 -44.61
N LYS A 593 74.13 -10.29 -44.23
CA LYS A 593 73.01 -10.03 -45.14
C LYS A 593 72.59 -8.57 -44.99
N VAL A 594 73.32 -7.69 -45.67
CA VAL A 594 73.08 -6.25 -45.60
C VAL A 594 71.85 -5.88 -46.44
N THR A 595 70.79 -5.44 -45.77
CA THR A 595 69.63 -4.79 -46.41
C THR A 595 69.90 -3.29 -46.47
N THR A 596 69.75 -2.70 -47.64
CA THR A 596 69.88 -1.25 -47.85
C THR A 596 68.59 -0.63 -48.35
N VAL A 597 68.32 0.58 -47.86
CA VAL A 597 67.23 1.47 -48.28
C VAL A 597 67.87 2.69 -48.95
N TRP A 598 67.32 3.10 -50.09
CA TRP A 598 67.84 4.16 -50.94
C TRP A 598 66.75 5.22 -51.13
N SER A 599 67.13 6.50 -51.23
CA SER A 599 66.23 7.54 -51.72
C SER A 599 65.94 7.30 -53.19
N ARG A 600 64.67 7.29 -53.60
CA ARG A 600 64.29 7.14 -55.02
C ARG A 600 64.74 8.31 -55.87
N GLU A 601 64.90 9.50 -55.29
CA GLU A 601 65.41 10.69 -55.97
C GLU A 601 66.86 10.49 -56.42
N ASP A 602 67.68 9.86 -55.57
CA ASP A 602 69.09 9.60 -55.85
C ASP A 602 69.30 8.41 -56.81
N VAL A 603 68.27 7.58 -57.04
CA VAL A 603 68.37 6.42 -57.94
C VAL A 603 68.38 6.88 -59.41
N PRO A 604 69.41 6.55 -60.22
CA PRO A 604 69.50 7.02 -61.59
C PRO A 604 68.39 6.41 -62.44
N ARG A 605 67.71 7.21 -63.26
CA ARG A 605 66.64 6.72 -64.15
C ARG A 605 67.12 5.67 -65.16
N ASP A 606 68.42 5.67 -65.46
CA ASP A 606 69.08 4.70 -66.34
C ASP A 606 69.70 3.50 -65.58
N LEU A 607 69.38 3.30 -64.30
CA LEU A 607 69.95 2.23 -63.46
C LEU A 607 69.89 0.85 -64.12
N ARG A 608 68.80 0.54 -64.85
CA ARG A 608 68.67 -0.72 -65.62
C ARG A 608 69.74 -0.89 -66.70
N ARG A 609 70.16 0.20 -67.36
CA ARG A 609 71.21 0.19 -68.40
C ARG A 609 72.62 0.04 -67.81
N ARG A 610 72.79 0.39 -66.53
CA ARG A 610 74.05 0.27 -65.78
C ARG A 610 74.31 -1.13 -65.25
N ILE A 611 73.32 -2.02 -65.34
CA ILE A 611 73.43 -3.44 -65.00
C ILE A 611 73.85 -4.21 -66.27
N PRO A 612 74.95 -4.99 -66.24
CA PRO A 612 75.41 -5.75 -67.41
C PRO A 612 74.30 -6.67 -67.96
N ARG A 613 74.10 -6.65 -69.29
CA ARG A 613 73.00 -7.37 -69.97
C ARG A 613 72.94 -8.87 -69.69
N THR A 614 74.05 -9.50 -69.34
CA THR A 614 74.15 -10.93 -68.95
C THR A 614 73.46 -11.27 -67.62
N HIS A 615 72.99 -10.27 -66.86
CA HIS A 615 72.45 -10.44 -65.51
C HIS A 615 71.04 -9.86 -65.31
N ALA A 616 70.43 -9.31 -66.36
CA ALA A 616 69.01 -8.93 -66.35
C ALA A 616 68.17 -10.19 -66.57
N ARG A 617 67.14 -10.42 -65.75
CA ARG A 617 66.16 -11.48 -66.03
C ARG A 617 65.29 -11.02 -67.22
N PRO A 618 64.96 -11.91 -68.18
CA PRO A 618 63.93 -11.60 -69.17
C PRO A 618 62.60 -11.31 -68.44
N LEU A 619 61.85 -10.32 -68.96
CA LEU A 619 60.59 -9.85 -68.37
C LEU A 619 59.54 -10.95 -68.29
#